data_AF-A0A0S6U2M4-F1
#
_entry.id   AF-A0A0S6U2M4-F1
#
_cell.length_a   1.000
_cell.length_b   1.000
_cell.length_c   1.000
_cell.angle_alpha   90.00
_cell.angle_beta   90.00
_cell.angle_gamma   90.00
#
_symmetry.space_group_name_H-M   'P 1'
#
loop_
_entity.id
_entity.type
_entity.pdbx_description
1 polymer ?
#
loop_
_entity_poly.entity_id
_entity_poly.type
_entity_poly.pdbx_seq_one_letter_code
_entity_poly.pdbx_strand_id
1 'polypeptide(L)'
;MNEDLLEKTLLYIKERFENDYSGHDYYHSIRVYKLATSICKEENGDLEIVQLASLLHDVDDYKLFGRNVGDYSNAETFLKDNKISDTKIKVICDIIFSISFKGTGTQVAQSKEGKIVQDADRLDAIGAIGIARTFAYGGSKDRALHIPNEIPRDNMNFEEYSTSNGTTINHFYEKLLRLKYLMNTDTAKKIAESRHKYMEDFLTEFLNEWDGII
;
A
#
# COMPACT_ATOMS: atom_id res chain seq x y z
N MET A 1 -6.16 13.00 16.28
CA MET A 1 -4.95 12.76 17.08
C MET A 1 -4.40 14.09 17.59
N ASN A 2 -3.91 14.13 18.84
CA ASN A 2 -3.23 15.33 19.36
C ASN A 2 -1.83 15.50 18.74
N GLU A 3 -1.25 16.70 18.81
CA GLU A 3 0.04 17.02 18.16
C GLU A 3 1.21 16.21 18.72
N ASP A 4 1.29 16.04 20.04
CA ASP A 4 2.36 15.26 20.71
C ASP A 4 2.40 13.81 20.23
N LEU A 5 1.24 13.15 20.12
CA LEU A 5 1.15 11.78 19.63
C LEU A 5 1.53 11.70 18.15
N LEU A 6 1.09 12.66 17.33
CA LEU A 6 1.46 12.71 15.92
C LEU A 6 2.97 12.83 15.76
N GLU A 7 3.62 13.75 16.49
CA GLU A 7 5.07 13.94 16.41
C GLU A 7 5.84 12.68 16.82
N LYS A 8 5.42 12.03 17.91
CA LYS A 8 5.99 10.74 18.34
C LYS A 8 5.83 9.64 17.31
N THR A 9 4.65 9.54 16.69
CA THR A 9 4.42 8.55 15.63
C THR A 9 5.29 8.84 14.41
N LEU A 10 5.39 10.10 13.98
CA LEU A 10 6.22 10.52 12.85
C LEU A 10 7.71 10.21 13.09
N LEU A 11 8.22 10.49 14.29
CA LEU A 11 9.60 10.14 14.66
C LEU A 11 9.80 8.61 14.63
N TYR A 12 8.88 7.85 15.21
CA TYR A 12 8.95 6.40 15.29
C TYR A 12 9.01 5.71 13.91
N ILE A 13 8.23 6.20 12.93
CA ILE A 13 8.25 5.66 11.56
C ILE A 13 9.48 6.15 10.79
N LYS A 14 9.95 7.39 11.04
CA LYS A 14 11.14 7.93 10.38
C LYS A 14 12.37 7.09 10.73
N GLU A 15 12.59 6.81 12.01
CA GLU A 15 13.72 5.99 12.48
C GLU A 15 13.76 4.59 11.85
N ARG A 16 12.61 4.05 11.42
CA ARG A 16 12.51 2.72 10.80
C ARG A 16 12.67 2.74 9.29
N PHE A 17 12.21 3.78 8.62
CA PHE A 17 12.06 3.80 7.16
C PHE A 17 12.87 4.89 6.44
N GLU A 18 13.67 5.71 7.15
CA GLU A 18 14.43 6.79 6.51
C GLU A 18 15.51 6.30 5.52
N ASN A 19 15.94 5.04 5.66
CA ASN A 19 16.95 4.41 4.79
C ASN A 19 16.38 3.29 3.92
N ASP A 20 15.06 3.17 3.80
CA ASP A 20 14.41 2.24 2.87
C ASP A 20 14.30 2.89 1.48
N TYR A 21 14.82 2.22 0.45
CA TYR A 21 14.76 2.68 -0.94
C TYR A 21 13.99 1.71 -1.85
N SER A 22 13.34 0.70 -1.28
CA SER A 22 12.53 -0.30 -1.99
C SER A 22 11.15 0.25 -2.42
N GLY A 23 10.81 1.46 -1.97
CA GLY A 23 9.53 2.10 -2.19
C GLY A 23 8.60 2.01 -0.97
N HIS A 24 9.05 1.48 0.17
CA HIS A 24 8.35 1.51 1.47
C HIS A 24 9.01 2.49 2.45
N ASP A 25 9.47 3.61 1.91
CA ASP A 25 10.18 4.64 2.66
C ASP A 25 9.26 5.41 3.63
N TYR A 26 9.86 6.24 4.48
CA TYR A 26 9.12 7.15 5.35
C TYR A 26 8.05 7.94 4.57
N TYR A 27 8.36 8.40 3.36
CA TYR A 27 7.46 9.21 2.56
C TYR A 27 6.25 8.44 2.03
N HIS A 28 6.35 7.13 1.80
CA HIS A 28 5.19 6.28 1.53
C HIS A 28 4.18 6.35 2.67
N SER A 29 4.60 6.09 3.91
CA SER A 29 3.72 6.18 5.08
C SER A 29 3.10 7.56 5.23
N ILE A 30 3.84 8.63 4.93
CA ILE A 30 3.30 10.00 4.95
C ILE A 30 2.23 10.23 3.87
N ARG A 31 2.43 9.74 2.64
CA ARG A 31 1.43 9.87 1.57
C ARG A 31 0.17 9.07 1.89
N VAL A 32 0.32 7.85 2.38
CA VAL A 32 -0.81 7.01 2.84
C VAL A 32 -1.57 7.69 3.96
N TYR A 33 -0.88 8.19 4.99
CA TYR A 33 -1.48 8.95 6.09
C TYR A 33 -2.28 10.18 5.61
N LYS A 34 -1.70 11.01 4.74
CA LYS A 34 -2.35 12.21 4.21
C LYS A 34 -3.58 11.87 3.39
N LEU A 35 -3.49 10.82 2.57
CA LEU A 35 -4.60 10.36 1.74
C LEU A 35 -5.72 9.73 2.59
N ALA A 36 -5.37 8.84 3.52
CA ALA A 36 -6.32 8.23 4.47
C ALA A 36 -7.04 9.29 5.30
N THR A 37 -6.32 10.31 5.78
CA THR A 37 -6.90 11.46 6.50
C THR A 37 -7.92 12.20 5.64
N SER A 38 -7.64 12.39 4.34
CA SER A 38 -8.53 13.09 3.42
C SER A 38 -9.78 12.26 3.12
N ILE A 39 -9.62 10.98 2.83
CA ILE A 39 -10.74 10.04 2.60
C ILE A 39 -11.61 9.94 3.86
N CYS A 40 -11.00 9.85 5.05
CA CYS A 40 -11.72 9.74 6.32
C CYS A 40 -12.65 10.92 6.60
N LYS A 41 -12.29 12.13 6.16
CA LYS A 41 -13.11 13.34 6.31
C LYS A 41 -14.35 13.28 5.42
N GLU A 42 -14.24 12.77 4.20
CA GLU A 42 -15.38 12.59 3.29
C GLU A 42 -16.29 11.43 3.72
N GLU A 43 -15.70 10.34 4.20
CA GLU A 43 -16.41 9.09 4.55
C GLU A 43 -16.93 9.06 6.01
N ASN A 44 -16.60 10.07 6.81
CA ASN A 44 -16.97 10.21 8.23
C ASN A 44 -16.57 8.98 9.07
N GLY A 45 -15.28 8.67 9.12
CA GLY A 45 -14.69 7.64 10.01
C GLY A 45 -14.04 8.22 11.28
N ASP A 46 -13.59 7.35 12.19
CA ASP A 46 -12.76 7.76 13.33
C ASP A 46 -11.37 8.19 12.84
N LEU A 47 -11.15 9.51 12.87
CA LEU A 47 -9.94 10.11 12.35
C LEU A 47 -8.68 9.67 13.09
N GLU A 48 -8.73 9.47 14.41
CA GLU A 48 -7.55 9.09 15.18
C GLU A 48 -7.13 7.66 14.88
N ILE A 49 -8.10 6.73 14.77
CA ILE A 49 -7.84 5.34 14.39
C ILE A 49 -7.24 5.27 12.99
N VAL A 50 -7.83 5.97 12.01
CA VAL A 50 -7.32 5.99 10.63
C VAL A 50 -5.91 6.57 10.57
N GLN A 51 -5.64 7.65 11.29
CA GLN A 51 -4.33 8.30 11.30
C GLN A 51 -3.24 7.40 11.90
N LEU A 52 -3.50 6.77 13.03
CA LEU A 52 -2.54 5.87 13.67
C LEU A 52 -2.32 4.61 12.83
N ALA A 53 -3.40 3.97 12.36
CA ALA A 53 -3.30 2.76 11.54
C ALA A 53 -2.56 3.02 10.21
N SER A 54 -2.81 4.14 9.54
CA SER A 54 -2.12 4.48 8.29
C SER A 54 -0.63 4.83 8.48
N LEU A 55 -0.23 5.44 9.58
CA LEU A 55 1.19 5.69 9.85
C LEU A 55 1.94 4.40 10.22
N LEU A 56 1.29 3.50 10.97
CA LEU A 56 1.91 2.30 11.51
C LEU A 56 1.79 1.05 10.60
N HIS A 57 1.08 1.12 9.47
CA HIS A 57 0.72 -0.08 8.69
C HIS A 57 1.91 -0.95 8.25
N ASP A 58 3.06 -0.35 7.95
CA ASP A 58 4.24 -1.08 7.46
C ASP A 58 5.24 -1.44 8.56
N VAL A 59 5.07 -0.98 9.82
CA VAL A 59 6.06 -1.20 10.92
C VAL A 59 6.20 -2.65 11.34
N ASP A 60 5.32 -3.51 10.85
CA ASP A 60 5.26 -4.94 11.10
C ASP A 60 5.21 -5.75 9.78
N ASP A 61 5.52 -5.14 8.62
CA ASP A 61 5.56 -5.88 7.34
C ASP A 61 6.69 -6.91 7.34
N TYR A 62 6.31 -8.18 7.19
CA TYR A 62 7.22 -9.32 7.14
C TYR A 62 8.29 -9.19 6.03
N LYS A 63 8.01 -8.46 4.94
CA LYS A 63 8.97 -8.22 3.85
C LYS A 63 10.11 -7.31 4.27
N LEU A 64 9.86 -6.42 5.23
CA LEU A 64 10.82 -5.42 5.71
C LEU A 64 11.58 -5.93 6.92
N PHE A 65 10.91 -6.67 7.81
CA PHE A 65 11.46 -7.07 9.11
C PHE A 65 11.75 -8.58 9.24
N GLY A 66 11.45 -9.39 8.23
CA GLY A 66 11.70 -10.85 8.26
C GLY A 66 10.93 -11.60 9.36
N ARG A 67 9.84 -11.01 9.86
CA ARG A 67 9.01 -11.55 10.95
C ARG A 67 7.94 -12.52 10.43
N ASN A 68 7.31 -13.23 11.36
CA ASN A 68 6.15 -14.06 11.04
C ASN A 68 4.97 -13.17 10.59
N VAL A 69 4.23 -13.61 9.57
CA VAL A 69 2.98 -12.97 9.17
C VAL A 69 2.02 -12.95 10.37
N GLY A 70 1.57 -11.77 10.78
CA GLY A 70 0.67 -11.61 11.92
C GLY A 70 1.32 -11.17 13.23
N ASP A 71 2.64 -10.92 13.25
CA ASP A 71 3.30 -10.27 14.39
C ASP A 71 3.11 -8.75 14.31
N TYR A 72 2.38 -8.16 15.27
CA TYR A 72 2.10 -6.72 15.35
C TYR A 72 2.75 -6.07 16.58
N SER A 73 3.80 -6.69 17.11
CA SER A 73 4.39 -6.27 18.36
C SER A 73 4.98 -4.85 18.29
N ASN A 74 5.45 -4.38 17.13
CA ASN A 74 5.98 -3.01 17.03
C ASN A 74 4.85 -1.99 17.18
N ALA A 75 3.77 -2.14 16.41
CA ALA A 75 2.60 -1.26 16.51
C ALA A 75 1.95 -1.33 17.90
N GLU A 76 1.76 -2.54 18.44
CA GLU A 76 1.15 -2.74 19.75
C GLU A 76 1.97 -2.09 20.87
N THR A 77 3.28 -2.33 20.92
CA THR A 77 4.18 -1.72 21.91
C THR A 77 4.17 -0.20 21.80
N PHE A 78 4.30 0.35 20.59
CA PHE A 78 4.26 1.80 20.40
C PHE A 78 2.96 2.43 20.92
N LEU A 79 1.81 1.81 20.63
CA LEU A 79 0.51 2.32 21.07
C LEU A 79 0.34 2.23 22.59
N LYS A 80 0.81 1.15 23.22
CA LYS A 80 0.80 0.99 24.70
C LYS A 80 1.67 2.04 25.38
N ASP A 81 2.89 2.25 24.89
CA ASP A 81 3.82 3.24 25.44
C ASP A 81 3.26 4.67 25.36
N ASN A 82 2.41 4.92 24.36
CA ASN A 82 1.70 6.19 24.17
C ASN A 82 0.29 6.23 24.80
N LYS A 83 -0.03 5.29 25.69
CA LYS A 83 -1.26 5.27 26.52
C LYS A 83 -2.56 5.23 25.71
N ILE A 84 -2.55 4.59 24.54
CA ILE A 84 -3.75 4.30 23.77
C ILE A 84 -4.53 3.18 24.48
N SER A 85 -5.87 3.27 24.49
CA SER A 85 -6.69 2.25 25.15
C SER A 85 -6.62 0.91 24.43
N ASP A 86 -6.63 -0.20 25.18
CA ASP A 86 -6.56 -1.56 24.62
C ASP A 86 -7.63 -1.82 23.54
N THR A 87 -8.82 -1.23 23.70
CA THR A 87 -9.89 -1.30 22.69
C THR A 87 -9.47 -0.67 21.36
N LYS A 88 -8.84 0.52 21.39
CA LYS A 88 -8.33 1.18 20.18
C LYS A 88 -7.13 0.44 19.59
N ILE A 89 -6.24 -0.05 20.45
CA ILE A 89 -5.07 -0.83 20.03
C ILE A 89 -5.52 -2.04 19.23
N LYS A 90 -6.48 -2.81 19.75
CA LYS A 90 -7.04 -3.97 19.05
C LYS A 90 -7.57 -3.60 17.67
N VAL A 91 -8.37 -2.53 17.58
CA VAL A 91 -8.93 -2.06 16.30
C VAL A 91 -7.83 -1.65 15.33
N ILE A 92 -6.80 -0.94 15.79
CA ILE A 92 -5.68 -0.51 14.94
C ILE A 92 -4.90 -1.72 14.43
N CYS A 93 -4.56 -2.69 15.29
CA CYS A 93 -3.86 -3.91 14.89
C CYS A 93 -4.70 -4.76 13.91
N ASP A 94 -6.01 -4.87 14.13
CA ASP A 94 -6.92 -5.56 13.20
C ASP A 94 -6.96 -4.89 11.82
N ILE A 95 -6.90 -3.55 11.78
CA ILE A 95 -6.79 -2.79 10.53
C ILE A 95 -5.46 -3.12 9.85
N ILE A 96 -4.34 -3.02 10.56
CA ILE A 96 -2.99 -3.31 10.03
C ILE A 96 -2.92 -4.71 9.43
N PHE A 97 -3.51 -5.71 10.11
CA PHE A 97 -3.59 -7.09 9.60
C PHE A 97 -4.27 -7.19 8.22
N SER A 98 -5.26 -6.35 7.96
CA SER A 98 -6.10 -6.42 6.77
C SER A 98 -5.56 -5.65 5.56
N ILE A 99 -4.50 -4.85 5.68
CA ILE A 99 -4.07 -3.93 4.61
C ILE A 99 -3.38 -4.67 3.45
N SER A 100 -2.48 -5.62 3.74
CA SER A 100 -1.61 -6.20 2.72
C SER A 100 -2.34 -6.95 1.60
N PHE A 101 -1.94 -6.70 0.35
CA PHE A 101 -2.39 -7.47 -0.82
C PHE A 101 -1.73 -8.85 -0.86
N LYS A 102 -2.55 -9.91 -0.99
CA LYS A 102 -2.13 -11.33 -0.92
C LYS A 102 -2.67 -12.16 -2.08
N GLY A 103 -2.78 -11.57 -3.28
CA GLY A 103 -3.39 -12.24 -4.44
C GLY A 103 -4.87 -12.56 -4.19
N THR A 104 -5.31 -13.76 -4.54
CA THR A 104 -6.68 -14.24 -4.25
C THR A 104 -7.00 -14.35 -2.75
N GLY A 105 -5.98 -14.37 -1.88
CA GLY A 105 -6.14 -14.35 -0.42
C GLY A 105 -6.31 -12.95 0.20
N THR A 106 -6.45 -11.91 -0.63
CA THR A 106 -6.62 -10.52 -0.15
C THR A 106 -7.93 -10.38 0.59
N GLN A 107 -7.87 -9.94 1.85
CA GLN A 107 -9.06 -9.71 2.66
C GLN A 107 -9.56 -8.28 2.51
N VAL A 108 -10.88 -8.11 2.56
CA VAL A 108 -11.51 -6.80 2.69
C VAL A 108 -11.59 -6.45 4.17
N ALA A 109 -11.10 -5.27 4.52
CA ALA A 109 -11.21 -4.76 5.87
C ALA A 109 -12.70 -4.67 6.28
N GLN A 110 -13.02 -5.11 7.50
CA GLN A 110 -14.41 -5.17 7.95
C GLN A 110 -14.91 -3.81 8.43
N SER A 111 -14.07 -3.07 9.16
CA SER A 111 -14.40 -1.73 9.67
C SER A 111 -14.35 -0.66 8.57
N LYS A 112 -15.08 0.44 8.79
CA LYS A 112 -15.01 1.60 7.90
C LYS A 112 -13.59 2.18 7.87
N GLU A 113 -12.97 2.33 9.03
CA GLU A 113 -11.62 2.84 9.21
C GLU A 113 -10.60 1.95 8.49
N GLY A 114 -10.75 0.63 8.58
CA GLY A 114 -9.87 -0.29 7.86
C GLY A 114 -10.02 -0.21 6.35
N LYS A 115 -11.25 -0.04 5.85
CA LYS A 115 -11.50 0.21 4.42
C LYS A 115 -10.85 1.48 3.93
N ILE A 116 -10.91 2.55 4.71
CA ILE A 116 -10.27 3.84 4.40
C ILE A 116 -8.75 3.68 4.32
N VAL A 117 -8.13 3.03 5.30
CA VAL A 117 -6.67 2.84 5.33
C VAL A 117 -6.21 1.92 4.19
N GLN A 118 -6.93 0.82 3.97
CA GLN A 118 -6.64 -0.11 2.87
C GLN A 118 -6.77 0.57 1.50
N ASP A 119 -7.77 1.43 1.31
CA ASP A 119 -7.93 2.22 0.09
C ASP A 119 -6.77 3.21 -0.09
N ALA A 120 -6.36 3.91 0.97
CA ALA A 120 -5.27 4.88 0.89
C ALA A 120 -3.93 4.22 0.52
N ASP A 121 -3.62 3.05 1.10
CA ASP A 121 -2.43 2.26 0.75
C ASP A 121 -2.46 1.82 -0.72
N ARG A 122 -3.57 1.20 -1.15
CA ARG A 122 -3.76 0.75 -2.54
C ARG A 122 -3.70 1.90 -3.54
N LEU A 123 -4.23 3.06 -3.19
CA LEU A 123 -4.18 4.24 -4.05
C LEU A 123 -2.74 4.72 -4.24
N ASP A 124 -1.87 4.66 -3.22
CA ASP A 124 -0.44 5.03 -3.34
C ASP A 124 0.36 4.06 -4.20
N ALA A 125 -0.17 2.85 -4.44
CA ALA A 125 0.41 1.86 -5.36
C ALA A 125 0.02 2.09 -6.84
N ILE A 126 -0.87 3.03 -7.16
CA ILE A 126 -1.32 3.31 -8.53
C ILE A 126 -1.11 4.78 -8.95
N GLY A 127 -1.24 5.05 -10.26
CA GLY A 127 -0.97 6.36 -10.85
C GLY A 127 0.52 6.64 -10.97
N ALA A 128 0.90 7.93 -11.09
CA ALA A 128 2.29 8.33 -11.32
C ALA A 128 3.29 7.80 -10.26
N ILE A 129 2.92 7.89 -8.98
CA ILE A 129 3.73 7.33 -7.87
C ILE A 129 3.78 5.80 -7.96
N GLY A 130 2.66 5.15 -8.26
CA GLY A 130 2.60 3.71 -8.47
C GLY A 130 3.54 3.22 -9.57
N ILE A 131 3.59 3.93 -10.70
CA ILE A 131 4.54 3.67 -11.79
C ILE A 131 5.98 3.74 -11.27
N ALA A 132 6.37 4.87 -10.67
CA ALA A 132 7.73 5.08 -10.19
C ALA A 132 8.16 4.01 -9.16
N ARG A 133 7.29 3.71 -8.19
CA ARG A 133 7.54 2.66 -7.17
C ARG A 133 7.68 1.28 -7.79
N THR A 134 6.87 0.96 -8.79
CA THR A 134 6.88 -0.35 -9.46
C THR A 134 8.20 -0.59 -10.18
N PHE A 135 8.73 0.41 -10.89
CA PHE A 135 10.04 0.32 -11.54
C PHE A 135 11.20 0.36 -10.55
N ALA A 136 11.14 1.18 -9.49
CA ALA A 136 12.16 1.20 -8.45
C ALA A 136 12.27 -0.15 -7.74
N TYR A 137 11.13 -0.73 -7.32
CA TYR A 137 11.09 -2.05 -6.70
C TYR A 137 11.56 -3.14 -7.67
N GLY A 138 11.11 -3.10 -8.93
CA GLY A 138 11.55 -4.02 -9.98
C GLY A 138 13.07 -4.02 -10.15
N GLY A 139 13.68 -2.83 -10.20
CA GLY A 139 15.15 -2.67 -10.24
C GLY A 139 15.83 -3.24 -8.99
N SER A 140 15.29 -2.98 -7.80
CA SER A 140 15.85 -3.51 -6.54
C SER A 140 15.77 -5.05 -6.41
N LYS A 141 14.95 -5.69 -7.24
CA LYS A 141 14.71 -7.13 -7.28
C LYS A 141 15.25 -7.80 -8.55
N ASP A 142 16.11 -7.10 -9.30
CA ASP A 142 16.69 -7.59 -10.56
C ASP A 142 15.64 -8.10 -11.56
N ARG A 143 14.45 -7.50 -11.57
CA ARG A 143 13.36 -7.87 -12.48
C ARG A 143 13.54 -7.18 -13.82
N ALA A 144 13.35 -7.92 -14.91
CA ALA A 144 13.29 -7.35 -16.24
C ALA A 144 12.15 -6.32 -16.33
N LEU A 145 12.40 -5.21 -17.05
CA LEU A 145 11.37 -4.19 -17.31
C LEU A 145 10.18 -4.82 -18.04
N HIS A 146 10.46 -5.45 -19.18
CA HIS A 146 9.49 -6.11 -20.04
C HIS A 146 10.20 -7.23 -20.83
N ILE A 147 9.49 -8.32 -21.07
CA ILE A 147 9.91 -9.42 -21.94
C ILE A 147 8.75 -9.65 -22.91
N PRO A 148 8.95 -9.38 -24.22
CA PRO A 148 7.89 -9.55 -25.21
C PRO A 148 7.33 -10.99 -25.21
N ASN A 149 6.02 -11.11 -25.40
CA ASN A 149 5.26 -12.38 -25.40
C ASN A 149 5.18 -13.12 -24.05
N GLU A 150 5.78 -12.62 -22.98
CA GLU A 150 5.53 -13.15 -21.63
C GLU A 150 4.16 -12.68 -21.14
N ILE A 151 3.21 -13.61 -21.03
CA ILE A 151 1.83 -13.30 -20.69
C ILE A 151 1.70 -13.02 -19.18
N PRO A 152 1.04 -11.92 -18.77
CA PRO A 152 0.72 -11.67 -17.36
C PRO A 152 -0.09 -12.82 -16.74
N ARG A 153 0.17 -13.13 -15.47
CA ARG A 153 -0.56 -14.19 -14.77
C ARG A 153 -1.83 -13.70 -14.08
N ASP A 154 -2.84 -14.54 -14.11
CA ASP A 154 -4.13 -14.29 -13.48
C ASP A 154 -4.35 -15.20 -12.27
N ASN A 155 -5.17 -14.73 -11.32
CA ASN A 155 -5.66 -15.52 -10.18
C ASN A 155 -4.58 -16.16 -9.29
N MET A 156 -3.40 -15.53 -9.19
CA MET A 156 -2.33 -16.00 -8.32
C MET A 156 -2.77 -16.03 -6.85
N ASN A 157 -2.54 -17.17 -6.19
CA ASN A 157 -2.62 -17.29 -4.74
C ASN A 157 -1.44 -16.58 -4.06
N PHE A 158 -1.41 -16.54 -2.73
CA PHE A 158 -0.37 -15.83 -1.99
C PHE A 158 1.05 -16.37 -2.25
N GLU A 159 1.22 -17.69 -2.33
CA GLU A 159 2.52 -18.32 -2.58
C GLU A 159 3.03 -18.00 -3.99
N GLU A 160 2.16 -18.14 -4.99
CA GLU A 160 2.45 -17.81 -6.39
C GLU A 160 2.78 -16.32 -6.57
N TYR A 161 2.04 -15.44 -5.90
CA TYR A 161 2.24 -14.01 -5.96
C TYR A 161 3.55 -13.58 -5.26
N SER A 162 3.86 -14.15 -4.09
CA SER A 162 5.03 -13.75 -3.30
C SER A 162 6.36 -14.25 -3.87
N THR A 163 6.34 -15.36 -4.60
CA THR A 163 7.52 -15.94 -5.28
C THR A 163 7.62 -15.55 -6.76
N SER A 164 6.74 -14.67 -7.22
CA SER A 164 6.69 -14.21 -8.59
C SER A 164 7.99 -13.51 -9.05
N ASN A 165 8.57 -14.04 -10.12
CA ASN A 165 9.71 -13.46 -10.85
C ASN A 165 9.32 -12.90 -12.23
N GLY A 166 8.05 -12.49 -12.39
CA GLY A 166 7.58 -11.87 -13.63
C GLY A 166 8.18 -10.49 -13.88
N THR A 167 7.94 -9.95 -15.07
CA THR A 167 8.42 -8.62 -15.47
C THR A 167 7.73 -7.48 -14.72
N THR A 168 8.38 -6.33 -14.65
CA THR A 168 7.81 -5.12 -14.05
C THR A 168 6.55 -4.66 -14.78
N ILE A 169 6.51 -4.74 -16.12
CA ILE A 169 5.30 -4.45 -16.91
C ILE A 169 4.19 -5.45 -16.61
N ASN A 170 4.49 -6.75 -16.52
CA ASN A 170 3.46 -7.73 -16.19
C ASN A 170 2.82 -7.46 -14.81
N HIS A 171 3.57 -6.91 -13.85
CA HIS A 171 3.02 -6.52 -12.55
C HIS A 171 1.85 -5.52 -12.63
N PHE A 172 1.84 -4.64 -13.64
CA PHE A 172 0.72 -3.73 -13.86
C PHE A 172 -0.58 -4.49 -14.11
N TYR A 173 -0.54 -5.50 -14.98
CA TYR A 173 -1.69 -6.32 -15.33
C TYR A 173 -2.05 -7.35 -14.25
N GLU A 174 -1.03 -7.95 -13.62
CA GLU A 174 -1.20 -8.94 -12.56
C GLU A 174 -1.86 -8.35 -11.31
N LYS A 175 -1.59 -7.06 -11.01
CA LYS A 175 -2.06 -6.39 -9.78
C LYS A 175 -2.54 -4.96 -9.98
N LEU A 176 -1.71 -4.05 -10.46
CA LEU A 176 -1.96 -2.60 -10.27
C LEU A 176 -3.24 -2.11 -10.95
N LEU A 177 -3.50 -2.55 -12.17
CA LEU A 177 -4.71 -2.25 -12.94
C LEU A 177 -5.97 -2.93 -12.36
N ARG A 178 -5.82 -3.83 -11.39
CA ARG A 178 -6.94 -4.46 -10.68
C ARG A 178 -7.35 -3.69 -9.44
N LEU A 179 -6.43 -2.93 -8.85
CA LEU A 179 -6.65 -2.28 -7.55
C LEU A 179 -7.84 -1.32 -7.56
N LYS A 180 -8.09 -0.65 -8.69
CA LYS A 180 -9.28 0.21 -8.87
C LYS A 180 -10.60 -0.50 -8.54
N TYR A 181 -10.75 -1.77 -8.95
CA TYR A 181 -11.95 -2.56 -8.71
C TYR A 181 -12.05 -3.11 -7.28
N LEU A 182 -10.97 -2.99 -6.51
CA LEU A 182 -10.89 -3.43 -5.12
C LEU A 182 -11.01 -2.25 -4.13
N MET A 183 -11.31 -1.04 -4.62
CA MET A 183 -11.54 0.12 -3.76
C MET A 183 -12.84 -0.04 -2.99
N ASN A 184 -12.79 0.24 -1.69
CA ASN A 184 -13.89 0.03 -0.78
C ASN A 184 -14.85 1.23 -0.74
N THR A 185 -14.30 2.43 -0.56
CA THR A 185 -15.04 3.68 -0.37
C THR A 185 -15.34 4.37 -1.70
N ASP A 186 -16.41 5.16 -1.74
CA ASP A 186 -16.80 5.86 -2.97
C ASP A 186 -15.81 6.99 -3.29
N THR A 187 -15.23 7.62 -2.28
CA THR A 187 -14.14 8.59 -2.45
C THR A 187 -12.92 7.93 -3.09
N ALA A 188 -12.50 6.75 -2.62
CA ALA A 188 -11.35 6.05 -3.19
C ALA A 188 -11.58 5.59 -4.63
N LYS A 189 -12.79 5.08 -4.94
CA LYS A 189 -13.16 4.70 -6.33
C LYS A 189 -12.98 5.88 -7.28
N LYS A 190 -13.48 7.07 -6.92
CA LYS A 190 -13.34 8.29 -7.74
C LYS A 190 -11.88 8.66 -7.99
N ILE A 191 -11.02 8.57 -6.96
CA ILE A 191 -9.59 8.86 -7.11
C ILE A 191 -8.92 7.79 -8.00
N ALA A 192 -9.26 6.52 -7.79
CA ALA A 192 -8.68 5.40 -8.51
C ALA A 192 -8.96 5.44 -10.01
N GLU A 193 -10.11 5.95 -10.46
CA GLU A 193 -10.42 6.16 -11.89
C GLU A 193 -9.30 6.95 -12.60
N SER A 194 -8.96 8.12 -12.05
CA SER A 194 -7.94 9.00 -12.65
C SER A 194 -6.54 8.39 -12.64
N ARG A 195 -6.17 7.72 -11.53
CA ARG A 195 -4.85 7.08 -11.37
C ARG A 195 -4.71 5.85 -12.27
N HIS A 196 -5.79 5.08 -12.43
CA HIS A 196 -5.85 3.93 -13.33
C HIS A 196 -5.65 4.37 -14.77
N LYS A 197 -6.42 5.37 -15.23
CA LYS A 197 -6.29 5.90 -16.60
C LYS A 197 -4.87 6.36 -16.91
N TYR A 198 -4.22 7.04 -15.96
CA TYR A 198 -2.83 7.48 -16.12
C TYR A 198 -1.86 6.31 -16.33
N MET A 199 -2.08 5.17 -15.66
CA MET A 199 -1.26 3.98 -15.87
C MET A 199 -1.51 3.31 -17.21
N GLU A 200 -2.77 3.26 -17.68
CA GLU A 200 -3.08 2.77 -19.03
C GLU A 200 -2.41 3.62 -20.10
N ASP A 201 -2.42 4.94 -19.94
CA ASP A 201 -1.74 5.87 -20.86
C ASP A 201 -0.23 5.67 -20.84
N PHE A 202 0.36 5.54 -19.65
CA PHE A 202 1.79 5.22 -19.51
C PHE A 202 2.15 3.89 -20.17
N LEU A 203 1.36 2.84 -19.98
CA LEU A 203 1.62 1.53 -20.59
C LEU A 203 1.50 1.56 -22.10
N THR A 204 0.52 2.31 -22.63
CA THR A 204 0.34 2.50 -24.06
C THR A 204 1.57 3.17 -24.66
N GLU A 205 2.01 4.28 -24.06
CA GLU A 205 3.21 4.99 -24.49
C GLU A 205 4.46 4.11 -24.38
N PHE A 206 4.65 3.44 -23.24
CA PHE A 206 5.78 2.53 -23.01
C PHE A 206 5.88 1.46 -24.09
N LEU A 207 4.75 0.84 -24.46
CA LEU A 207 4.73 -0.22 -25.47
C LEU A 207 4.94 0.33 -26.88
N ASN A 208 4.39 1.51 -27.20
CA ASN A 208 4.66 2.18 -28.46
C ASN A 208 6.15 2.52 -28.60
N GLU A 209 6.77 3.10 -27.56
CA GLU A 209 8.21 3.38 -27.51
C GLU A 209 9.02 2.08 -27.66
N TRP A 210 8.61 1.01 -26.99
CA TRP A 210 9.27 -0.29 -27.05
C TRP A 210 9.31 -0.89 -28.46
N ASP A 211 8.22 -0.74 -29.21
CA ASP A 211 8.08 -1.23 -30.59
C ASP A 211 8.52 -0.19 -31.65
N GLY A 212 8.94 1.00 -31.23
CA GLY A 212 9.36 2.09 -32.11
C GLY A 212 8.21 2.68 -32.94
N ILE A 213 6.98 2.64 -32.42
CA ILE A 213 5.78 3.23 -33.04
C ILE A 213 5.82 4.75 -32.81
N ILE A 214 5.64 5.52 -33.89
CA ILE A 214 5.70 6.99 -33.92
C ILE A 214 4.30 7.58 -34.02
#